data_AF-A0A0B7P1D1-F1
#
_entry.id   AF-A0A0B7P1D1-F1
#
_cell.length_a   1.000
_cell.length_b   1.000
_cell.length_c   1.000
_cell.angle_alpha   90.00
_cell.angle_beta   90.00
_cell.angle_gamma   90.00
#
_symmetry.space_group_name_H-M   'P 1'
#
loop_
_entity.id
_entity.type
_entity.pdbx_description
1 polymer ?
#
loop_
_entity_poly.entity_id
_entity_poly.type
_entity_poly.pdbx_seq_one_letter_code
_entity_poly.pdbx_strand_id
1 'polypeptide(L)'
;MSTRIEEDLLGKREVPNDKYYGIHTVRALENFQMSGRSMNDVPEFIRGMVQVKKAAALANKELRVLPADIADAIIAACDAILDEGRCMDQFPTDAFQGGAGTSINMKALHD
;
A
#
# COMPACT_ATOMS: atom_id res chain seq x y z
N MET A 1 13.46 -19.65 -13.19
CA MET A 1 13.15 -18.40 -12.47
C MET A 1 13.75 -18.51 -11.09
N SER A 2 14.48 -17.49 -10.62
CA SER A 2 15.12 -17.51 -9.30
C SER A 2 14.12 -17.05 -8.24
N THR A 3 14.03 -17.78 -7.13
CA THR A 3 13.21 -17.43 -5.97
C THR A 3 14.13 -17.15 -4.79
N ARG A 4 13.68 -16.32 -3.84
CA ARG A 4 14.28 -16.15 -2.51
C ARG A 4 13.33 -16.74 -1.47
N ILE A 5 13.88 -17.29 -0.40
CA ILE A 5 13.08 -17.80 0.71
C ILE A 5 12.98 -16.69 1.76
N GLU A 6 11.76 -16.29 2.08
CA GLU A 6 11.45 -15.39 3.19
C GLU A 6 10.74 -16.17 4.30
N GLU A 7 10.88 -15.70 5.54
CA GLU A 7 10.28 -16.32 6.72
C GLU A 7 9.43 -15.28 7.46
N ASP A 8 8.17 -15.64 7.74
CA ASP A 8 7.28 -14.88 8.60
C ASP A 8 6.84 -15.71 9.80
N LEU A 9 5.99 -15.15 10.65
CA LEU A 9 5.45 -15.82 11.84
C LEU A 9 4.72 -17.14 11.52
N LEU A 10 4.27 -17.32 10.27
CA LEU A 10 3.55 -18.51 9.80
C LEU A 10 4.48 -19.50 9.06
N GLY A 11 5.79 -19.24 9.07
CA GLY A 11 6.83 -20.10 8.48
C GLY A 11 7.41 -19.56 7.16
N LYS A 12 8.09 -20.44 6.42
CA LYS A 12 8.88 -20.09 5.23
C LYS A 12 8.06 -20.18 3.94
N ARG A 13 8.34 -19.28 2.99
CA ARG A 13 7.80 -19.31 1.63
C ARG A 13 8.82 -18.85 0.60
N GLU A 14 8.65 -19.38 -0.61
CA GLU A 14 9.38 -18.91 -1.79
C GLU A 14 8.71 -17.67 -2.36
N VAL A 15 9.52 -16.63 -2.60
CA VAL A 15 9.11 -15.36 -3.21
C VAL A 15 9.92 -15.18 -4.50
N PRO A 16 9.29 -14.89 -5.64
CA PRO A 16 10.02 -14.67 -6.88
C PRO A 16 10.97 -13.47 -6.80
N ASN A 17 12.22 -13.61 -7.28
CA ASN A 17 13.21 -12.54 -7.22
C ASN A 17 12.93 -11.38 -8.18
N ASP A 18 12.06 -11.57 -9.17
CA ASP A 18 11.60 -10.53 -10.09
C ASP A 18 10.47 -9.66 -9.51
N LYS A 19 10.07 -9.88 -8.24
CA LYS A 19 8.95 -9.21 -7.59
C LYS A 19 9.39 -8.47 -6.34
N TYR A 20 8.96 -7.21 -6.24
CA TYR A 20 9.23 -6.31 -5.10
C TYR A 20 8.43 -6.66 -3.84
N TYR A 21 7.39 -7.47 -3.95
CA TYR A 21 6.60 -7.88 -2.79
C TYR A 21 7.26 -9.03 -2.02
N GLY A 22 7.02 -9.10 -0.71
CA GLY A 22 7.53 -10.16 0.18
C GLY A 22 6.51 -11.25 0.52
N ILE A 23 6.89 -12.14 1.44
CA ILE A 23 6.12 -13.32 1.89
C ILE A 23 4.68 -13.02 2.31
N HIS A 24 4.45 -11.89 2.97
CA HIS A 24 3.09 -11.50 3.40
C HIS A 24 2.15 -11.25 2.21
N THR A 25 2.68 -10.75 1.10
CA THR A 25 1.88 -10.53 -0.12
C THR A 25 1.62 -11.86 -0.84
N VAL A 26 2.60 -12.77 -0.87
CA VAL A 26 2.41 -14.11 -1.41
C VAL A 26 1.27 -14.81 -0.66
N ARG A 27 1.26 -14.76 0.68
CA ARG A 27 0.16 -15.32 1.48
C ARG A 27 -1.16 -14.62 1.25
N ALA A 28 -1.17 -13.30 1.08
CA ALA A 28 -2.41 -12.57 0.78
C ALA A 28 -2.98 -12.96 -0.59
N LEU A 29 -2.13 -13.19 -1.61
CA LEU A 29 -2.56 -13.65 -2.93
C LEU A 29 -3.11 -15.08 -2.90
N GLU A 30 -2.55 -15.95 -2.05
CA GLU A 30 -3.07 -17.31 -1.83
C GLU A 30 -4.39 -17.31 -1.04
N ASN A 31 -4.51 -16.44 -0.04
CA ASN A 31 -5.67 -16.42 0.87
C ASN A 31 -6.88 -15.65 0.33
N PHE A 32 -6.68 -14.71 -0.60
CA PHE A 32 -7.74 -13.82 -1.07
C PHE A 32 -7.82 -13.81 -2.60
N GLN A 33 -8.44 -14.86 -3.15
CA GLN A 33 -8.85 -14.94 -4.57
C GLN A 33 -10.39 -14.94 -4.69
N MET A 34 -11.08 -13.91 -4.17
CA MET A 34 -12.54 -13.99 -4.04
C MET A 34 -13.35 -13.19 -5.07
N SER A 35 -13.00 -11.96 -5.45
CA SER A 35 -13.98 -11.12 -6.19
C SER A 35 -13.65 -10.86 -7.66
N GLY A 36 -12.38 -10.96 -8.07
CA GLY A 36 -11.97 -10.57 -9.42
C GLY A 36 -12.14 -9.09 -9.73
N ARG A 37 -12.40 -8.24 -8.72
CA ARG A 37 -12.47 -6.78 -8.84
C ARG A 37 -11.35 -6.16 -8.01
N SER A 38 -10.50 -5.39 -8.68
CA SER A 38 -9.37 -4.72 -8.04
C SER A 38 -9.84 -3.37 -7.47
N MET A 39 -9.19 -2.84 -6.42
CA MET A 39 -9.42 -1.46 -6.01
C MET A 39 -9.12 -0.44 -7.13
N ASN A 40 -8.37 -0.85 -8.16
CA ASN A 40 -8.18 -0.09 -9.39
C ASN A 40 -9.51 0.19 -10.14
N ASP A 41 -10.56 -0.61 -9.91
CA ASP A 41 -11.89 -0.42 -10.52
C ASP A 41 -12.71 0.68 -9.80
N VAL A 42 -12.24 1.19 -8.66
CA VAL A 42 -12.90 2.25 -7.87
C VAL A 42 -11.92 3.41 -7.60
N PRO A 43 -11.57 4.20 -8.63
CA PRO A 43 -10.57 5.27 -8.52
C PRO A 43 -10.93 6.34 -7.47
N GLU A 44 -12.22 6.60 -7.25
CA GLU A 44 -12.67 7.55 -6.22
C GLU A 44 -12.32 7.10 -4.79
N PHE A 45 -12.31 5.78 -4.53
CA PHE A 45 -11.94 5.25 -3.23
C PHE A 45 -10.45 5.42 -2.97
N ILE A 46 -9.61 5.22 -3.99
CA ILE A 46 -8.17 5.49 -3.93
C ILE A 46 -7.93 6.97 -3.65
N ARG A 47 -8.62 7.87 -4.37
CA ARG A 47 -8.52 9.33 -4.13
C ARG A 47 -8.90 9.70 -2.70
N GLY A 48 -10.00 9.14 -2.17
CA GLY A 48 -10.42 9.38 -0.78
C GLY A 48 -9.37 8.91 0.24
N MET A 49 -8.78 7.73 0.04
CA MET A 49 -7.71 7.22 0.91
C MET A 49 -6.46 8.10 0.88
N VAL A 50 -6.07 8.56 -0.31
CA VAL A 50 -4.92 9.47 -0.49
C VAL A 50 -5.18 10.82 0.19
N GLN A 51 -6.40 11.36 0.11
CA GLN A 51 -6.79 12.57 0.82
C GLN A 51 -6.66 12.41 2.35
N VAL A 52 -7.08 11.26 2.90
CA VAL A 52 -6.92 10.97 4.34
C VAL A 52 -5.44 10.91 4.73
N LYS A 53 -4.59 10.29 3.90
CA LYS A 53 -3.15 10.21 4.14
C LYS A 53 -2.46 11.57 4.05
N LYS A 54 -2.85 12.42 3.09
CA LYS A 54 -2.39 13.81 2.99
C LYS A 54 -2.77 14.60 4.24
N ALA A 55 -4.01 14.49 4.70
CA ALA A 55 -4.48 15.18 5.90
C ALA A 55 -3.72 14.72 7.16
N ALA A 56 -3.47 13.41 7.30
CA ALA A 56 -2.66 12.87 8.39
C ALA A 56 -1.20 13.36 8.34
N ALA A 57 -0.58 13.42 7.16
CA ALA A 57 0.77 13.94 7.00
C ALA A 57 0.87 15.43 7.36
N LEU A 58 -0.11 16.25 6.94
CA LEU A 58 -0.20 17.67 7.30
C LEU A 58 -0.35 17.85 8.82
N ALA A 59 -1.27 17.13 9.45
CA ALA A 59 -1.46 17.19 10.90
C ALA A 59 -0.21 16.74 11.66
N ASN A 60 0.46 15.68 11.21
CA ASN A 60 1.69 15.18 11.82
C ASN A 60 2.87 16.16 11.65
N LYS A 61 2.92 16.89 10.53
CA LYS A 61 3.90 17.96 10.30
C LYS A 61 3.68 19.11 11.28
N GLU A 62 2.42 19.53 11.45
CA GLU A 62 2.04 20.61 12.36
C GLU A 62 2.36 20.28 13.82
N LEU A 63 2.04 19.05 14.24
CA LEU A 63 2.34 18.52 15.57
C LEU A 63 3.81 18.16 15.77
N ARG A 64 4.65 18.25 14.72
CA ARG A 64 6.09 17.89 14.72
C ARG A 64 6.37 16.46 15.20
N VAL A 65 5.39 15.57 15.06
CA VAL A 65 5.52 14.14 15.36
C VAL A 65 6.17 13.36 14.21
N LEU A 66 6.25 13.98 13.03
CA LEU A 66 7.00 13.46 11.88
C LEU A 66 8.04 14.51 11.44
N PRO A 67 9.26 14.10 11.08
CA PRO A 67 10.23 14.99 10.43
C PRO A 67 9.62 15.69 9.21
N ALA A 68 9.91 16.99 9.07
CA ALA A 68 9.26 17.83 8.07
C ALA A 68 9.56 17.39 6.63
N ASP A 69 10.78 16.88 6.39
CA ASP A 69 11.22 16.30 5.12
C ASP A 69 10.41 15.06 4.73
N ILE A 70 10.16 14.16 5.69
CA ILE A 70 9.33 12.96 5.46
C ILE A 70 7.87 13.37 5.24
N ALA A 71 7.35 14.30 6.03
CA ALA A 71 5.99 14.79 5.86
C ALA A 71 5.78 15.43 4.48
N ASP A 72 6.75 16.23 4.02
CA ASP A 72 6.71 16.90 2.72
C ASP A 72 6.81 15.91 1.55
N ALA A 73 7.61 14.85 1.69
CA ALA A 73 7.65 13.77 0.72
C ALA A 73 6.30 13.04 0.60
N ILE A 74 5.65 12.73 1.74
CA ILE A 74 4.33 12.08 1.74
C ILE A 74 3.26 12.99 1.13
N ILE A 75 3.28 14.28 1.44
CA ILE A 75 2.33 15.26 0.87
C ILE A 75 2.54 15.35 -0.64
N ALA A 76 3.78 15.47 -1.12
CA ALA A 76 4.10 15.54 -2.54
C ALA A 76 3.67 14.26 -3.29
N ALA A 77 3.86 13.08 -2.68
CA ALA A 77 3.40 11.82 -3.25
C ALA A 77 1.86 11.76 -3.33
N CYS A 78 1.15 12.23 -2.29
CA CYS A 78 -0.31 12.32 -2.32
C CYS A 78 -0.80 13.28 -3.41
N ASP A 79 -0.13 14.41 -3.59
CA ASP A 79 -0.48 15.40 -4.61
C ASP A 79 -0.25 14.88 -6.02
N ALA A 80 0.85 14.17 -6.26
CA ALA A 80 1.08 13.48 -7.53
C ALA A 80 -0.02 12.44 -7.86
N ILE A 81 -0.56 11.75 -6.85
CA ILE A 81 -1.65 10.79 -7.06
C ILE A 81 -2.98 11.51 -7.31
N LEU A 82 -3.27 12.59 -6.57
CA LEU A 82 -4.53 13.34 -6.70
C LEU A 82 -4.61 14.17 -7.99
N ASP A 83 -3.52 14.85 -8.37
CA ASP A 83 -3.52 15.80 -9.47
C ASP A 83 -3.13 15.15 -10.80
N GLU A 84 -2.13 14.27 -10.80
CA GLU A 84 -1.61 13.63 -12.03
C GLU A 84 -2.17 12.23 -12.26
N GLY A 85 -2.86 11.64 -11.27
CA GLY A 85 -3.33 10.25 -11.33
C GLY A 85 -2.19 9.23 -11.39
N ARG A 86 -0.98 9.60 -10.95
CA ARG A 86 0.17 8.68 -10.90
C ARG A 86 -0.06 7.57 -9.87
N CYS A 87 0.49 6.40 -10.14
CA CYS A 87 0.47 5.23 -9.25
C CYS A 87 -0.91 4.65 -8.91
N MET A 88 -1.96 4.99 -9.67
CA MET A 88 -3.30 4.42 -9.51
C MET A 88 -3.34 2.90 -9.81
N ASP A 89 -2.33 2.37 -10.48
CA ASP A 89 -2.10 0.95 -10.76
C ASP A 89 -1.39 0.21 -9.63
N GLN A 90 -0.87 0.92 -8.62
CA GLN A 90 -0.10 0.37 -7.51
C GLN A 90 -0.96 -0.10 -6.32
N PHE A 91 -2.29 -0.11 -6.48
CA PHE A 91 -3.27 -0.61 -5.49
C PHE A 91 -3.94 -1.95 -5.91
N PRO A 92 -3.20 -3.01 -6.27
CA PRO A 92 -3.76 -4.24 -6.87
C PRO A 92 -4.56 -5.13 -5.89
N THR A 93 -4.81 -4.66 -4.67
CA THR A 93 -5.54 -5.42 -3.63
C THR A 93 -7.05 -5.42 -3.88
N ASP A 94 -7.68 -6.58 -3.65
CA ASP A 94 -9.12 -6.83 -3.78
C ASP A 94 -9.92 -5.90 -2.82
N ALA A 95 -11.02 -5.33 -3.33
CA ALA A 95 -11.87 -4.37 -2.60
C ALA A 95 -12.52 -4.96 -1.33
N PHE A 96 -12.60 -6.28 -1.21
CA PHE A 96 -13.08 -6.97 -0.01
C PHE A 96 -11.93 -7.71 0.68
N GLN A 97 -11.17 -6.99 1.52
CA GLN A 97 -10.29 -7.61 2.51
C GLN A 97 -10.83 -7.40 3.93
N GLY A 98 -11.02 -8.51 4.66
CA GLY A 98 -11.21 -8.51 6.10
C GLY A 98 -9.93 -8.04 6.80
N GLY A 99 -10.06 -7.02 7.67
CA GLY A 99 -8.91 -6.43 8.39
C GLY A 99 -8.92 -4.91 8.51
N ALA A 100 -10.03 -4.24 8.20
CA ALA A 100 -10.23 -2.79 8.38
C ALA A 100 -9.12 -1.90 7.76
N GLY A 101 -8.53 -2.31 6.62
CA GLY A 101 -7.53 -1.52 5.90
C GLY A 101 -6.07 -1.63 6.40
N THR A 102 -5.78 -2.56 7.32
CA THR A 102 -4.41 -2.76 7.86
C THR A 102 -3.37 -3.09 6.77
N SER A 103 -3.76 -3.86 5.74
CA SER A 103 -2.91 -4.20 4.58
C SER A 103 -2.52 -2.99 3.73
N ILE A 104 -3.40 -1.98 3.66
CA ILE A 104 -3.17 -0.74 2.90
C ILE A 104 -2.22 0.17 3.69
N ASN A 105 -2.37 0.23 5.03
CA ASN A 105 -1.49 1.02 5.88
C ASN A 105 -0.04 0.53 5.89
N MET A 106 0.18 -0.79 5.89
CA MET A 106 1.51 -1.37 5.88
C MET A 106 2.23 -1.25 4.52
N LYS A 107 1.49 -1.14 3.41
CA LYS A 107 2.08 -0.87 2.09
C LYS A 107 2.57 0.57 1.93
N ALA A 108 1.97 1.53 2.62
CA ALA A 108 2.32 2.95 2.51
C ALA A 108 3.61 3.34 3.24
N LEU A 109 4.28 2.40 3.94
CA LEU A 109 5.41 2.69 4.84
C LEU A 109 6.72 1.97 4.45
N HIS A 110 6.78 1.36 3.26
CA HIS A 110 7.98 0.67 2.78
C HIS A 110 8.66 1.37 1.59
N ASP A 111 8.37 2.65 1.39
CA ASP A 111 9.13 3.56 0.51
C ASP A 111 9.91 4.58 1.36
#